data_AF-A0A932JWC4-F1
#
_entry.id   AF-A0A932JWC4-F1
#
_cell.length_a   1.000
_cell.length_b   1.000
_cell.length_c   1.000
_cell.angle_alpha   90.00
_cell.angle_beta   90.00
_cell.angle_gamma   90.00
#
_symmetry.space_group_name_H-M   'P 1'
#
loop_
_entity.id
_entity.type
_entity.pdbx_description
1 polymer ?
#
loop_
_entity_poly.entity_id
_entity_poly.type
_entity_poly.pdbx_seq_one_letter_code
_entity_poly.pdbx_strand_id
1 'polypeptide(L)'
;MHCLQAAVMMMLNTLDGPVSWEEVNAMTKYEEGKYSWTPVAAVALAERIPGVKMMSNLDYHQLADRGEEYLREYWNPAWYQDQKQYASAGFAREQQFAKALVAKSLFEHRRITTDEIERLVVNNLLIAVVNANKLAGEPGAAGHFVVIYEDLGDALELHDPGLPPRPEWQVDKNAFMAAFQNEAIIVG
;
A
#
# COMPACT_ATOMS: atom_id res chain seq x y z
N MET A 1 -4.53 -7.00 -11.90
CA MET A 1 -4.80 -6.25 -10.65
C MET A 1 -4.11 -4.92 -10.78
N HIS A 2 -4.84 -3.80 -10.70
CA HIS A 2 -4.28 -2.44 -10.88
C HIS A 2 -4.59 -1.53 -9.68
N CYS A 3 -4.93 -2.08 -8.51
CA CYS A 3 -5.39 -1.27 -7.38
C CYS A 3 -4.32 -0.32 -6.84
N LEU A 4 -3.05 -0.75 -6.74
CA LEU A 4 -1.96 0.15 -6.38
C LEU A 4 -1.78 1.26 -7.42
N GLN A 5 -1.79 0.92 -8.70
CA GLN A 5 -1.66 1.87 -9.79
C GLN A 5 -2.81 2.88 -9.79
N ALA A 6 -4.05 2.43 -9.62
CA ALA A 6 -5.21 3.30 -9.48
C ALA A 6 -5.06 4.24 -8.28
N ALA A 7 -4.59 3.75 -7.13
CA ALA A 7 -4.35 4.56 -5.95
C ALA A 7 -3.27 5.63 -6.18
N VAL A 8 -2.14 5.26 -6.80
CA VAL A 8 -1.07 6.20 -7.18
C VAL A 8 -1.57 7.24 -8.18
N MET A 9 -2.38 6.82 -9.17
CA MET A 9 -2.99 7.73 -10.14
C MET A 9 -3.91 8.75 -9.46
N MET A 10 -4.73 8.32 -8.50
CA MET A 10 -5.59 9.22 -7.71
C MET A 10 -4.74 10.25 -6.94
N MET A 11 -3.66 9.82 -6.27
CA MET A 11 -2.76 10.75 -5.57
C MET A 11 -2.15 11.80 -6.50
N LEU A 12 -1.58 11.36 -7.62
CA LEU A 12 -0.91 12.25 -8.57
C LEU A 12 -1.90 13.22 -9.21
N ASN A 13 -3.06 12.73 -9.68
CA ASN A 13 -4.08 13.59 -10.29
C ASN A 13 -4.63 14.64 -9.31
N THR A 14 -4.66 14.34 -8.01
CA THR A 14 -5.12 15.29 -6.98
C THR A 14 -4.04 16.30 -6.58
N LEU A 15 -2.78 15.88 -6.45
CA LEU A 15 -1.74 16.69 -5.79
C LEU A 15 -0.66 17.26 -6.72
N ASP A 16 -0.40 16.64 -7.87
CA ASP A 16 0.71 17.02 -8.76
C ASP A 16 0.25 17.37 -10.19
N GLY A 17 -0.79 16.69 -10.68
CA GLY A 17 -1.43 16.95 -11.96
C GLY A 17 -1.80 15.67 -12.72
N PRO A 18 -2.46 15.81 -13.89
CA PRO A 18 -2.93 14.67 -14.67
C PRO A 18 -1.81 13.72 -15.10
N VAL A 19 -2.00 12.41 -14.88
CA VAL A 19 -1.08 11.35 -15.32
C VAL A 19 -1.80 10.27 -16.13
N SER A 20 -1.06 9.58 -16.99
CA SER A 20 -1.59 8.47 -17.79
C SER A 20 -1.40 7.11 -17.11
N TRP A 21 -2.16 6.10 -17.54
CA TRP A 21 -1.96 4.72 -17.09
C TRP A 21 -0.58 4.16 -17.46
N GLU A 22 -0.07 4.52 -18.64
CA GLU A 22 1.27 4.12 -19.08
C GLU A 22 2.34 4.64 -18.12
N GLU A 23 2.24 5.93 -17.76
CA GLU A 23 3.15 6.58 -16.83
C GLU A 23 3.10 5.94 -15.44
N VAL A 24 1.90 5.74 -14.89
CA VAL A 24 1.73 5.12 -13.56
C VAL A 24 2.20 3.67 -13.54
N ASN A 25 1.93 2.90 -14.60
CA ASN A 25 2.44 1.53 -14.75
C ASN A 25 3.97 1.51 -14.81
N ALA A 26 4.59 2.44 -15.54
CA ALA A 26 6.04 2.55 -15.65
C ALA A 26 6.70 2.96 -14.32
N MET A 27 6.09 3.88 -13.59
CA MET A 27 6.55 4.35 -12.27
C MET A 27 6.46 3.26 -11.20
N THR A 28 5.33 2.56 -11.14
CA THR A 28 5.08 1.47 -10.17
C THR A 28 5.67 0.12 -10.60
N LYS A 29 6.34 0.07 -11.76
CA LYS A 29 6.93 -1.16 -12.33
C LYS A 29 5.91 -2.29 -12.42
N TYR A 30 4.70 -1.96 -12.85
CA TYR A 30 3.61 -2.92 -13.03
C TYR A 30 4.04 -4.04 -14.00
N GLU A 31 3.68 -5.27 -13.66
CA GLU A 31 3.86 -6.44 -14.50
C GLU A 31 2.56 -7.25 -14.47
N GLU A 32 2.03 -7.57 -15.65
CA GLU A 32 0.80 -8.33 -15.75
C GLU A 32 0.96 -9.72 -15.12
N GLY A 33 -0.03 -10.13 -14.33
CA GLY A 33 0.01 -11.40 -13.61
C GLY A 33 0.91 -11.41 -12.37
N LYS A 34 1.51 -10.27 -11.98
CA LYS A 34 2.28 -10.13 -10.74
C LYS A 34 1.60 -9.20 -9.73
N TYR A 35 1.93 -9.36 -8.46
CA TYR A 35 1.55 -8.40 -7.42
C TYR A 35 2.43 -7.16 -7.49
N SER A 36 1.81 -6.01 -7.26
CA SER A 36 2.52 -4.74 -7.09
C SER A 36 2.84 -4.51 -5.62
N TRP A 37 3.96 -3.83 -5.35
CA TRP A 37 4.50 -3.67 -4.00
C TRP A 37 4.59 -2.20 -3.61
N THR A 38 4.22 -1.89 -2.38
CA THR A 38 4.11 -0.52 -1.87
C THR A 38 5.43 0.28 -1.90
N PRO A 39 6.63 -0.29 -1.66
CA PRO A 39 7.87 0.47 -1.69
C PRO A 39 8.14 1.18 -3.01
N VAL A 40 7.85 0.56 -4.15
CA VAL A 40 8.09 1.20 -5.45
C VAL A 40 7.15 2.36 -5.69
N ALA A 41 5.89 2.26 -5.25
CA ALA A 41 4.94 3.36 -5.32
C ALA A 41 5.35 4.51 -4.39
N ALA A 42 5.79 4.22 -3.16
CA ALA A 42 6.25 5.25 -2.23
C ALA A 42 7.48 6.00 -2.77
N VAL A 43 8.45 5.27 -3.34
CA VAL A 43 9.62 5.87 -3.99
C VAL A 43 9.21 6.75 -5.17
N ALA A 44 8.30 6.27 -6.03
CA ALA A 44 7.88 7.01 -7.20
C ALA A 44 7.05 8.26 -6.86
N LEU A 45 6.19 8.19 -5.84
CA LEU A 45 5.45 9.34 -5.33
C LEU A 45 6.40 10.39 -4.72
N ALA A 46 7.40 9.96 -3.95
CA ALA A 46 8.39 10.85 -3.34
C ALA A 46 9.28 11.60 -4.33
N GLU A 47 9.33 11.17 -5.60
CA GLU A 47 10.03 11.90 -6.67
C GLU A 47 9.25 13.11 -7.20
N ARG A 48 7.95 13.17 -6.92
CA ARG A 48 7.05 14.22 -7.42
C ARG A 48 6.44 15.05 -6.30
N ILE A 49 6.08 14.39 -5.20
CA ILE A 49 5.40 14.99 -4.05
C ILE A 49 6.38 15.00 -2.86
N PRO A 50 6.84 16.18 -2.40
CA PRO A 50 7.63 16.30 -1.18
C PRO A 50 6.86 15.77 0.03
N GLY A 51 7.56 15.23 1.02
CA GLY A 51 6.93 14.82 2.29
C GLY A 51 6.37 13.39 2.33
N VAL A 52 6.35 12.67 1.20
CA VAL A 52 5.89 11.28 1.14
C VAL A 52 6.64 10.40 2.15
N LYS A 53 5.87 9.59 2.91
CA LYS A 53 6.37 8.59 3.85
C LYS A 53 5.66 7.26 3.66
N MET A 54 6.30 6.19 4.10
CA MET A 54 5.70 4.86 4.16
C MET A 54 5.88 4.29 5.56
N MET A 55 4.81 3.75 6.11
CA MET A 55 4.81 3.09 7.41
C MET A 55 4.35 1.64 7.23
N SER A 56 5.05 0.69 7.86
CA SER A 56 4.65 -0.72 7.85
C SER A 56 5.15 -1.46 9.08
N ASN A 57 4.43 -2.49 9.49
CA ASN A 57 4.94 -3.47 10.46
C ASN A 57 5.88 -4.51 9.83
N LEU A 58 5.90 -4.64 8.49
CA LEU A 58 6.92 -5.39 7.76
C LEU A 58 8.21 -4.57 7.77
N ASP A 59 9.32 -5.20 8.18
CA ASP A 59 10.62 -4.53 8.27
C ASP A 59 11.29 -4.46 6.88
N TYR A 60 11.12 -3.34 6.20
CA TYR A 60 11.76 -3.12 4.90
C TYR A 60 13.28 -2.96 4.98
N HIS A 61 13.88 -2.69 6.15
CA HIS A 61 15.33 -2.79 6.31
C HIS A 61 15.78 -4.26 6.22
N GLN A 62 15.07 -5.17 6.86
CA GLN A 62 15.35 -6.60 6.79
C GLN A 62 15.08 -7.17 5.40
N LEU A 63 14.00 -6.75 4.73
CA LEU A 63 13.75 -7.13 3.34
C LEU A 63 14.87 -6.62 2.43
N ALA A 64 15.32 -5.38 2.60
CA ALA A 64 16.41 -4.81 1.81
C ALA A 64 17.71 -5.61 1.98
N ASP A 65 18.04 -6.04 3.21
CA ASP A 65 19.28 -6.76 3.51
C ASP A 65 19.20 -8.25 3.12
N ARG A 66 18.21 -8.97 3.67
CA ARG A 66 18.11 -10.44 3.64
C ARG A 66 17.21 -10.98 2.51
N GLY A 67 16.37 -10.14 1.92
CA GLY A 67 15.50 -10.54 0.80
C GLY A 67 14.48 -11.62 1.19
N GLU A 68 14.36 -12.63 0.33
CA GLU A 68 13.42 -13.74 0.48
C GLU A 68 13.54 -14.51 1.80
N GLU A 69 14.75 -14.61 2.36
CA GLU A 69 15.00 -15.32 3.63
C GLU A 69 14.16 -14.71 4.77
N TYR A 70 14.17 -13.38 4.87
CA TYR A 70 13.38 -12.66 5.85
C TYR A 70 11.87 -12.85 5.64
N LEU A 71 11.39 -12.76 4.39
CA LEU A 71 9.96 -12.94 4.09
C LEU A 71 9.45 -14.32 4.48
N ARG A 72 10.26 -15.36 4.25
CA ARG A 72 9.94 -16.74 4.62
C ARG A 72 9.83 -16.94 6.14
N GLU A 73 10.60 -16.18 6.93
CA GLU A 73 10.54 -16.21 8.40
C GLU A 73 9.39 -15.37 8.95
N TYR A 74 9.15 -14.20 8.34
CA TYR A 74 8.16 -13.24 8.80
C TYR A 74 6.73 -13.72 8.52
N TRP A 75 6.48 -14.27 7.35
CA TRP A 75 5.14 -14.70 6.95
C TRP A 75 4.83 -16.15 7.30
N ASN A 76 3.56 -16.41 7.53
CA ASN A 76 3.09 -17.79 7.61
C ASN A 76 3.31 -18.49 6.24
N PRO A 77 3.50 -19.82 6.21
CA PRO A 77 3.85 -20.52 4.98
C PRO A 77 2.86 -20.34 3.84
N ALA A 78 1.54 -20.31 4.11
CA ALA A 78 0.53 -20.17 3.06
C ALA A 78 0.61 -18.80 2.38
N TRP A 79 0.73 -17.73 3.18
CA TRP A 79 0.88 -16.37 2.66
C TRP A 79 2.19 -16.18 1.90
N TYR A 80 3.30 -16.72 2.42
CA TYR A 80 4.59 -16.66 1.72
C TYR A 80 4.54 -17.36 0.35
N GLN A 81 3.92 -18.53 0.24
CA GLN A 81 3.81 -19.24 -1.05
C GLN A 81 2.94 -18.48 -2.06
N ASP A 82 1.81 -17.91 -1.62
CA ASP A 82 0.95 -17.08 -2.45
C ASP A 82 1.72 -15.86 -2.99
N GLN A 83 2.37 -15.11 -2.10
CA GLN A 83 3.19 -13.96 -2.49
C GLN A 83 4.33 -14.37 -3.45
N LYS A 84 5.00 -15.50 -3.20
CA LYS A 84 6.09 -16.01 -4.04
C LYS A 84 5.63 -16.38 -5.45
N GLN A 85 4.42 -16.93 -5.60
CA GLN A 85 3.84 -17.26 -6.90
C GLN A 85 3.68 -16.03 -7.80
N TYR A 86 3.33 -14.89 -7.20
CA TYR A 86 3.04 -13.64 -7.90
C TYR A 86 4.13 -12.56 -7.76
N ALA A 87 5.28 -12.88 -7.18
CA ALA A 87 6.45 -12.01 -7.09
C ALA A 87 7.42 -12.22 -8.25
N SER A 88 8.47 -11.39 -8.31
CA SER A 88 9.64 -11.68 -9.14
C SER A 88 10.40 -12.91 -8.62
N ALA A 89 11.26 -13.50 -9.46
CA ALA A 89 12.05 -14.66 -9.08
C ALA A 89 12.88 -14.38 -7.81
N GLY A 90 12.63 -15.15 -6.75
CA GLY A 90 13.31 -14.99 -5.45
C GLY A 90 13.09 -13.63 -4.78
N PHE A 91 11.99 -12.93 -5.09
CA PHE A 91 11.71 -11.57 -4.62
C PHE A 91 12.80 -10.54 -4.97
N ALA A 92 13.63 -10.81 -5.98
CA ALA A 92 14.80 -9.99 -6.27
C ALA A 92 14.44 -8.53 -6.57
N ARG A 93 13.35 -8.30 -7.31
CA ARG A 93 12.86 -6.97 -7.62
C ARG A 93 12.29 -6.26 -6.39
N GLU A 94 11.50 -6.98 -5.60
CA GLU A 94 10.87 -6.46 -4.38
C GLU A 94 11.94 -6.07 -3.35
N GLN A 95 13.02 -6.83 -3.24
CA GLN A 95 14.20 -6.46 -2.44
C GLN A 95 14.87 -5.17 -2.95
N GLN A 96 14.96 -4.95 -4.27
CA GLN A 96 15.50 -3.69 -4.80
C GLN A 96 14.59 -2.49 -4.49
N PHE A 97 13.27 -2.69 -4.50
CA PHE A 97 12.33 -1.65 -4.09
C PHE A 97 12.48 -1.30 -2.61
N ALA A 98 12.65 -2.31 -1.74
CA ALA A 98 12.95 -2.10 -0.33
C ALA A 98 14.26 -1.32 -0.11
N LYS A 99 15.32 -1.66 -0.86
CA LYS A 99 16.60 -0.93 -0.82
C LYS A 99 16.43 0.54 -1.20
N ALA A 100 15.69 0.83 -2.26
CA ALA A 100 15.44 2.20 -2.71
C ALA A 100 14.64 3.01 -1.68
N LEU A 101 13.62 2.40 -1.08
CA LEU A 101 12.79 3.00 -0.03
C LEU A 101 13.62 3.39 1.20
N VAL A 102 14.43 2.44 1.69
CA VAL A 102 15.31 2.64 2.85
C VAL A 102 16.39 3.68 2.55
N ALA A 103 17.03 3.62 1.39
CA ALA A 103 18.08 4.56 1.00
C ALA A 103 17.58 6.02 0.94
N LYS A 104 16.31 6.23 0.58
CA LYS A 104 15.66 7.56 0.56
C LYS A 104 15.10 7.98 1.93
N SER A 105 15.27 7.18 2.98
CA SER A 105 14.73 7.46 4.33
C SER A 105 13.21 7.75 4.31
N LEU A 106 12.48 7.01 3.48
CA LEU A 106 11.03 7.14 3.33
C LEU A 106 10.26 6.23 4.29
N PHE A 107 10.92 5.24 4.89
CA PHE A 107 10.29 4.17 5.65
C PHE A 107 10.38 4.35 7.16
N GLU A 108 9.29 4.05 7.86
CA GLU A 108 9.24 3.86 9.31
C GLU A 108 8.71 2.46 9.66
N HIS A 109 9.53 1.67 10.36
CA HIS A 109 9.15 0.35 10.82
C HIS A 109 8.41 0.42 12.16
N ARG A 110 7.08 0.33 12.11
CA ARG A 110 6.23 0.34 13.30
C ARG A 110 4.79 -0.02 12.97
N ARG A 111 4.05 -0.42 14.00
CA ARG A 111 2.62 -0.60 13.88
C ARG A 111 1.90 0.75 13.84
N ILE A 112 1.00 0.94 12.89
CA ILE A 112 0.10 2.11 12.84
C ILE A 112 -1.15 1.82 13.67
N THR A 113 -1.52 2.74 14.58
CA THR A 113 -2.74 2.66 15.41
C THR A 113 -3.93 3.38 14.77
N THR A 114 -5.13 3.16 15.31
CA THR A 114 -6.34 3.89 14.89
C THR A 114 -6.15 5.40 15.06
N ASP A 115 -5.77 5.87 16.26
CA ASP A 115 -5.50 7.28 16.56
C ASP A 115 -4.43 7.91 15.65
N GLU A 116 -3.52 7.10 15.10
CA GLU A 116 -2.56 7.57 14.12
C GLU A 116 -3.18 7.76 12.75
N ILE A 117 -3.99 6.81 12.28
CA ILE A 117 -4.74 6.99 11.03
C ILE A 117 -5.60 8.25 11.11
N GLU A 118 -6.33 8.44 12.20
CA GLU A 118 -7.16 9.62 12.46
C GLU A 118 -6.35 10.92 12.33
N ARG A 119 -5.19 10.99 12.98
CA ARG A 119 -4.33 12.17 12.90
C ARG A 119 -3.69 12.37 11.52
N LEU A 120 -3.34 11.27 10.84
CA LEU A 120 -2.71 11.33 9.53
C LEU A 120 -3.68 11.83 8.48
N VAL A 121 -4.93 11.36 8.47
CA VAL A 121 -5.91 11.72 7.42
C VAL A 121 -6.39 13.18 7.50
N VAL A 122 -6.13 13.90 8.61
CA VAL A 122 -6.48 15.33 8.73
C VAL A 122 -5.78 16.19 7.67
N ASN A 123 -4.51 15.88 7.37
CA ASN A 123 -3.70 16.68 6.45
C ASN A 123 -3.05 15.84 5.34
N ASN A 124 -3.32 14.54 5.28
CA ASN A 124 -2.69 13.65 4.32
C ASN A 124 -3.73 12.74 3.67
N LEU A 125 -3.44 12.36 2.43
CA LEU A 125 -4.07 11.22 1.78
C LEU A 125 -3.25 9.95 2.08
N LEU A 126 -3.93 8.84 2.32
CA LEU A 126 -3.29 7.56 2.62
C LEU A 126 -3.59 6.52 1.54
N ILE A 127 -2.56 5.90 0.95
CA ILE A 127 -2.71 4.62 0.25
C ILE A 127 -2.53 3.51 1.28
N ALA A 128 -3.58 2.77 1.61
CA ALA A 128 -3.54 1.71 2.62
C ALA A 128 -3.69 0.31 2.00
N VAL A 129 -2.94 -0.65 2.53
CA VAL A 129 -3.08 -2.08 2.20
C VAL A 129 -4.11 -2.72 3.13
N VAL A 130 -5.15 -3.31 2.56
CA VAL A 130 -6.23 -3.99 3.28
C VAL A 130 -6.44 -5.41 2.78
N ASN A 131 -7.09 -6.25 3.57
CA ASN A 131 -7.74 -7.46 3.09
C ASN A 131 -9.15 -7.09 2.60
N ALA A 132 -9.37 -7.07 1.28
CA ALA A 132 -10.63 -6.66 0.67
C ALA A 132 -11.83 -7.51 1.12
N ASN A 133 -11.66 -8.84 1.21
CA ASN A 133 -12.73 -9.73 1.67
C ASN A 133 -13.11 -9.38 3.12
N LYS A 134 -12.12 -9.21 4.00
CA LYS A 134 -12.39 -8.85 5.40
C LYS A 134 -13.07 -7.47 5.51
N LEU A 135 -12.66 -6.51 4.69
CA LEU A 135 -13.28 -5.18 4.62
C LEU A 135 -14.74 -5.25 4.14
N ALA A 136 -15.05 -6.20 3.25
CA ALA A 136 -16.40 -6.47 2.75
C ALA A 136 -17.24 -7.41 3.64
N GLY A 137 -16.68 -7.93 4.74
CA GLY A 137 -17.34 -8.93 5.58
C GLY A 137 -17.42 -10.34 4.97
N GLU A 138 -16.58 -10.61 3.98
CA GLU A 138 -16.49 -11.88 3.25
C GLU A 138 -15.34 -12.77 3.76
N PRO A 139 -15.45 -14.10 3.65
CA PRO A 139 -14.37 -15.00 4.02
C PRO A 139 -13.19 -14.92 3.05
N GLY A 140 -11.98 -15.20 3.55
CA GLY A 140 -10.76 -15.31 2.75
C GLY A 140 -9.81 -14.12 2.91
N ALA A 141 -8.76 -14.12 2.08
CA ALA A 141 -7.75 -13.08 2.05
C ALA A 141 -7.48 -12.62 0.64
N ALA A 142 -7.69 -11.33 0.38
CA ALA A 142 -7.36 -10.68 -0.88
C ALA A 142 -6.69 -9.35 -0.58
N GLY A 143 -5.37 -9.28 -0.80
CA GLY A 143 -4.62 -8.03 -0.65
C GLY A 143 -5.11 -6.97 -1.63
N HIS A 144 -5.36 -5.76 -1.14
CA HIS A 144 -5.93 -4.68 -1.93
C HIS A 144 -5.49 -3.31 -1.45
N PHE A 145 -5.46 -2.34 -2.35
CA PHE A 145 -5.07 -0.97 -2.06
C PHE A 145 -6.28 -0.05 -2.15
N VAL A 146 -6.48 0.76 -1.11
CA VAL A 146 -7.53 1.78 -1.03
C VAL A 146 -6.91 3.14 -0.71
N VAL A 147 -7.62 4.22 -1.05
CA VAL A 147 -7.22 5.58 -0.71
C VAL A 147 -8.12 6.11 0.40
N ILE A 148 -7.57 6.46 1.55
CA ILE A 148 -8.29 7.11 2.65
C ILE A 148 -8.03 8.61 2.57
N TYR A 149 -9.09 9.41 2.67
CA TYR A 149 -8.97 10.86 2.55
C TYR A 149 -9.77 11.64 3.60
N GLU A 150 -10.63 11.00 4.39
CA GLU A 150 -11.40 11.69 5.43
C GLU A 150 -11.68 10.80 6.64
N ASP A 151 -11.66 11.42 7.83
CA ASP A 151 -12.17 10.87 9.08
C ASP A 151 -13.54 11.49 9.40
N LEU A 152 -14.55 10.63 9.53
CA LEU A 152 -15.94 11.00 9.80
C LEU A 152 -16.37 10.69 11.25
N GLY A 153 -15.42 10.53 12.17
CA GLY A 153 -15.67 10.22 13.57
C GLY A 153 -15.65 8.71 13.84
N ASP A 154 -16.75 7.99 13.61
CA ASP A 154 -16.77 6.53 13.80
C ASP A 154 -16.41 5.75 12.52
N ALA A 155 -16.28 6.46 11.40
CA ALA A 155 -16.01 5.91 10.08
C ALA A 155 -14.85 6.64 9.39
N LEU A 156 -14.26 5.97 8.41
CA LEU A 156 -13.34 6.54 7.44
C LEU A 156 -14.03 6.59 6.08
N GLU A 157 -13.76 7.63 5.30
CA GLU A 157 -14.16 7.68 3.89
C GLU A 157 -12.97 7.32 3.00
N LEU A 158 -13.21 6.40 2.06
CA LEU A 158 -12.17 5.88 1.18
C LEU A 158 -12.63 5.67 -0.27
N HIS A 159 -11.68 5.78 -1.20
CA HIS A 159 -11.86 5.30 -2.58
C HIS A 159 -11.32 3.88 -2.72
N ASP A 160 -12.19 2.98 -3.16
CA ASP A 160 -11.83 1.62 -3.52
C ASP A 160 -11.80 1.47 -5.06
N PRO A 161 -10.61 1.29 -5.67
CA PRO A 161 -10.46 1.11 -7.12
C PRO A 161 -10.73 -0.33 -7.60
N GLY A 162 -11.32 -1.18 -6.77
CA GLY A 162 -11.74 -2.54 -7.10
C GLY A 162 -12.73 -2.59 -8.27
N LEU A 163 -13.10 -3.80 -8.69
CA LEU A 163 -14.09 -4.00 -9.74
C LEU A 163 -15.33 -4.69 -9.12
N PRO A 164 -16.49 -4.00 -9.03
CA PRO A 164 -16.73 -2.60 -9.42
C PRO A 164 -16.07 -1.57 -8.46
N PRO A 165 -15.75 -0.36 -8.93
CA PRO A 165 -15.16 0.67 -8.08
C PRO A 165 -16.19 1.19 -7.08
N ARG A 166 -15.74 1.52 -5.87
CA ARG A 166 -16.56 2.13 -4.81
C ARG A 166 -15.95 3.48 -4.42
N PRO A 167 -16.33 4.58 -5.08
CA PRO A 167 -15.91 5.91 -4.65
C PRO A 167 -16.61 6.29 -3.35
N GLU A 168 -15.96 7.12 -2.51
CA GLU A 168 -16.58 7.72 -1.32
C GLU A 168 -17.21 6.67 -0.39
N TRP A 169 -16.56 5.51 -0.28
CA TRP A 169 -17.06 4.41 0.52
C TRP A 169 -16.78 4.68 1.99
N GLN A 170 -17.84 4.82 2.77
CA GLN A 170 -17.74 4.96 4.22
C GLN A 170 -17.63 3.59 4.89
N VAL A 171 -16.61 3.43 5.72
CA VAL A 171 -16.31 2.19 6.42
C VAL A 171 -16.12 2.47 7.91
N ASP A 172 -16.78 1.68 8.76
CA ASP A 172 -16.55 1.67 10.20
C ASP A 172 -15.06 1.49 10.53
N LYS A 173 -14.52 2.31 11.44
CA LYS A 173 -13.10 2.29 11.78
C LYS A 173 -12.64 0.93 12.29
N ASN A 174 -13.45 0.22 13.07
CA ASN A 174 -13.07 -1.11 13.57
C ASN A 174 -13.03 -2.13 12.43
N ALA A 175 -13.99 -2.07 11.50
CA ALA A 175 -13.99 -2.91 10.30
C ALA A 175 -12.75 -2.64 9.44
N PHE A 176 -12.41 -1.37 9.21
CA PHE A 176 -11.19 -0.97 8.51
C PHE A 176 -9.95 -1.52 9.21
N MET A 177 -9.80 -1.25 10.51
CA MET A 177 -8.62 -1.68 11.29
C MET A 177 -8.49 -3.20 11.39
N ALA A 178 -9.61 -3.92 11.36
CA ALA A 178 -9.58 -5.37 11.29
C ALA A 178 -9.07 -5.86 9.92
N ALA A 179 -9.39 -5.17 8.83
CA ALA A 179 -8.93 -5.51 7.48
C ALA A 179 -7.53 -4.96 7.15
N PHE A 180 -7.08 -3.91 7.84
CA PHE A 180 -5.84 -3.22 7.57
C PHE A 180 -4.63 -4.12 7.79
N GLN A 181 -3.77 -4.24 6.76
CA GLN A 181 -2.56 -5.06 6.80
C GLN A 181 -1.37 -4.34 7.44
N ASN A 182 -1.63 -3.18 8.05
CA ASN A 182 -0.65 -2.36 8.75
C ASN A 182 0.47 -1.85 7.84
N GLU A 183 0.10 -1.42 6.64
CA GLU A 183 1.00 -0.82 5.67
C GLU A 183 0.31 0.32 4.92
N ALA A 184 0.92 1.51 4.94
CA ALA A 184 0.37 2.68 4.27
C ALA A 184 1.46 3.60 3.70
N ILE A 185 1.15 4.27 2.57
CA ILE A 185 1.87 5.43 2.05
C ILE A 185 1.10 6.68 2.47
N ILE A 186 1.80 7.63 3.05
CA ILE A 186 1.28 8.92 3.51
C ILE A 186 1.73 9.99 2.51
N VAL A 187 0.79 10.77 1.99
CA VAL A 187 1.02 11.78 0.96
C VAL A 187 0.27 13.06 1.35
N GLY A 188 0.98 14.15 1.63
CA GLY A 188 0.39 15.42 2.08
C GLY A 188 1.43 16.41 2.55
#